data_AF-A0A537EJI9-F1
#
_entry.id   AF-A0A537EJI9-F1
#
_cell.length_a   1.000
_cell.length_b   1.000
_cell.length_c   1.000
_cell.angle_alpha   90.00
_cell.angle_beta   90.00
_cell.angle_gamma   90.00
#
_symmetry.space_group_name_H-M   'P 1'
#
loop_
_entity.id
_entity.type
_entity.pdbx_description
1 polymer ?
#
loop_
_entity_poly.entity_id
_entity_poly.type
_entity_poly.pdbx_seq_one_letter_code
_entity_poly.pdbx_strand_id
1 'polypeptide(L)' 'MQEHVSEPERELSSAPFKRGKVKDIYELDSEELLFVFTDRVSAYDIVLPSNIPRKGEVLCKLAAYWFNYL' A
#
# COMPACT_ATOMS: atom_id res chain seq x y z
N MET A 1 -6.99 23.68 -20.25
CA MET A 1 -5.67 23.04 -20.45
C MET A 1 -4.97 23.09 -19.11
N GLN A 2 -5.21 22.09 -18.25
CA GLN A 2 -4.49 21.96 -16.97
C GLN A 2 -3.17 21.27 -17.29
N GLU A 3 -2.07 21.92 -16.93
CA GLU A 3 -0.73 21.37 -17.06
C GLU A 3 -0.64 20.11 -16.20
N HIS A 4 -0.49 18.96 -16.86
CA HIS A 4 -0.02 17.73 -16.23
C HIS A 4 1.43 17.98 -15.83
N VAL A 5 1.64 18.55 -14.65
CA VAL A 5 2.96 18.53 -14.00
C VAL A 5 3.19 17.08 -13.63
N SER A 6 4.01 16.38 -14.40
CA SER A 6 4.51 15.05 -14.07
C SER A 6 5.29 15.16 -12.77
N GLU A 7 4.75 14.63 -11.67
CA GLU A 7 5.48 14.50 -10.42
C GLU A 7 6.80 13.76 -10.71
N PRO A 8 7.95 14.23 -10.18
CA PRO A 8 9.20 13.49 -10.33
C PRO A 8 9.01 12.09 -9.76
N GLU A 9 9.46 11.06 -10.48
CA GLU A 9 9.43 9.68 -9.99
C GLU A 9 10.18 9.62 -8.65
N ARG A 10 9.44 9.54 -7.54
CA ARG A 10 10.02 9.50 -6.20
C ARG A 10 10.75 8.17 -6.02
N GLU A 11 12.06 8.22 -5.78
CA GLU A 11 12.85 7.01 -5.52
C GLU A 11 12.37 6.35 -4.23
N LEU A 12 11.81 5.14 -4.37
CA LEU A 12 11.38 4.35 -3.23
C LEU A 12 12.59 3.59 -2.65
N SER A 13 12.67 3.52 -1.32
CA SER A 13 13.61 2.61 -0.65
C SER A 13 13.47 1.18 -1.20
N SER A 14 14.61 0.49 -1.35
CA SER A 14 14.65 -0.90 -1.79
C SER A 14 13.98 -1.88 -0.82
N ALA A 15 13.77 -1.47 0.44
CA ALA A 15 13.08 -2.23 1.47
C ALA A 15 12.04 -1.38 2.23
N PRO A 16 10.92 -1.98 2.67
CA PRO A 16 9.91 -1.26 3.44
C PRO A 16 10.46 -0.87 4.81
N PHE A 17 10.14 0.34 5.26
CA PHE A 17 10.35 0.80 6.64
C PHE A 17 9.71 -0.16 7.65
N LYS A 18 8.50 -0.64 7.35
CA LYS A 18 7.81 -1.63 8.17
C LYS A 18 7.02 -2.62 7.34
N ARG A 19 7.25 -3.91 7.59
CA ARG A 19 6.49 -5.01 6.99
C ARG A 19 5.47 -5.54 8.00
N GLY A 20 4.20 -5.27 7.75
CA GLY A 20 3.09 -5.89 8.47
C GLY A 20 2.65 -7.21 7.84
N LYS A 21 1.71 -7.90 8.51
CA LYS A 21 1.13 -9.16 8.00
C LYS A 21 0.58 -9.00 6.59
N VAL A 22 -0.12 -7.89 6.32
CA VAL A 22 -0.87 -7.68 5.06
C VAL A 22 -0.56 -6.36 4.33
N LYS A 23 0.26 -5.47 4.92
CA LYS A 23 0.66 -4.19 4.34
C LYS A 23 2.17 -3.99 4.52
N ASP A 24 2.80 -3.41 3.51
CA ASP A 24 4.17 -2.89 3.61
C ASP A 24 4.09 -1.35 3.68
N ILE A 25 4.91 -0.74 4.53
CA ILE A 25 4.97 0.71 4.73
C ILE A 25 6.33 1.17 4.26
N TYR A 26 6.33 2.18 3.39
CA TYR A 26 7.52 2.87 2.91
C TYR A 26 7.45 4.32 3.34
N GLU A 27 8.59 4.90 3.68
CA GLU A 27 8.74 6.35 3.87
C GLU A 27 8.97 6.97 2.49
N LEU A 28 8.17 7.98 2.14
CA LEU A 28 8.39 8.76 0.91
C LEU A 28 9.29 9.97 1.22
N ASP A 29 9.02 10.62 2.35
CA ASP A 29 9.83 11.70 2.91
C ASP A 29 9.61 11.79 4.44
N SER A 30 9.96 12.93 5.07
CA SER A 30 9.83 13.14 6.51
C SER A 30 8.38 13.26 7.01
N GLU A 31 7.42 13.49 6.13
CA GLU A 31 6.01 13.75 6.46
C GLU A 31 5.04 12.75 5.80
N GLU A 32 5.47 12.08 4.73
CA GLU A 32 4.63 11.17 3.94
C GLU A 32 5.02 9.69 4.08
N LEU A 33 4.00 8.86 4.28
CA LEU A 33 4.11 7.40 4.27
C LEU A 33 3.31 6.80 3.11
N LEU A 34 3.92 5.85 2.39
CA LEU A 34 3.24 5.02 1.41
C LEU A 34 2.83 3.68 2.03
N PHE A 35 1.53 3.42 2.01
CA PHE A 35 0.96 2.12 2.40
C PHE A 35 0.72 1.24 1.17
N VAL A 36 1.52 0.19 1.02
CA VAL A 36 1.33 -0.83 -0.02
C VAL A 36 0.46 -1.95 0.52
N PHE A 37 -0.76 -2.07 -0.01
CA PHE A 37 -1.69 -3.15 0.33
C PHE A 37 -1.30 -4.40 -0.43
N THR A 38 -0.92 -5.47 0.28
CA THR A 38 -0.39 -6.69 -0.34
C THR A 38 -1.45 -7.78 -0.48
N ASP A 39 -1.16 -8.76 -1.34
CA ASP A 39 -1.97 -9.97 -1.53
C ASP A 39 -1.80 -11.01 -0.41
N ARG A 40 -0.92 -10.74 0.56
CA ARG A 40 -0.71 -11.59 1.73
C ARG A 40 -1.97 -11.63 2.60
N VAL A 41 -2.26 -12.80 3.14
CA VAL A 41 -3.38 -13.04 4.05
C VAL A 41 -2.87 -13.70 5.32
N SER A 42 -3.51 -13.43 6.45
CA SER A 42 -3.18 -14.07 7.73
C SER A 42 -4.41 -14.65 8.39
N ALA A 43 -4.25 -15.79 9.05
CA ALA A 43 -5.26 -16.43 9.89
C ALA A 43 -4.59 -16.95 11.16
N TYR A 44 -5.27 -16.87 12.31
CA TYR A 44 -4.71 -17.28 13.61
C TYR A 44 -3.31 -16.72 13.87
N ASP A 45 -3.15 -15.42 13.60
CA ASP A 45 -1.89 -14.68 13.71
C ASP A 45 -0.71 -15.11 12.83
N ILE A 46 -0.91 -16.06 11.92
CA ILE A 46 0.12 -16.56 11.00
C ILE A 46 -0.16 -16.02 9.58
N VAL A 47 0.87 -15.52 8.90
CA VAL A 47 0.80 -15.19 7.47
C VAL A 47 0.83 -16.48 6.67
N LEU A 48 -0.16 -16.69 5.80
CA LEU A 48 -0.24 -17.90 5.00
C LEU A 48 0.83 -17.91 3.91
N PRO A 49 1.35 -19.09 3.51
CA PRO A 49 2.36 -19.18 2.45
C PRO A 49 1.81 -18.82 1.06
N SER A 50 0.50 -18.95 0.86
CA SER A 50 -0.19 -18.59 -0.38
C SER A 50 -0.73 -17.16 -0.31
N ASN A 51 -0.63 -16.47 -1.44
CA ASN A 51 -1.26 -15.17 -1.64
C ASN A 51 -2.68 -15.33 -2.21
N ILE A 52 -3.53 -14.33 -2.01
CA ILE A 52 -4.81 -14.20 -2.70
C ILE A 52 -4.65 -13.15 -3.81
N PRO A 53 -4.60 -13.54 -5.09
CA PRO A 53 -4.34 -12.61 -6.18
C PRO A 53 -5.30 -11.41 -6.16
N ARG A 54 -4.74 -10.21 -6.33
CA ARG A 54 -5.46 -8.92 -6.41
C ARG A 54 -6.21 -8.51 -5.14
N LYS A 55 -6.07 -9.22 -4.02
CA LYS A 55 -6.68 -8.85 -2.75
C LYS A 55 -6.21 -7.46 -2.30
N GLY A 56 -4.91 -7.17 -2.42
CA GLY A 56 -4.33 -5.87 -2.09
C GLY A 56 -4.96 -4.73 -2.87
N GLU A 57 -5.11 -4.90 -4.19
CA GLU A 57 -5.74 -3.94 -5.10
C GLU A 57 -7.19 -3.63 -4.68
N VAL A 58 -8.01 -4.67 -4.48
CA VAL A 58 -9.42 -4.51 -4.09
C VAL A 58 -9.55 -3.83 -2.74
N LEU A 59 -8.75 -4.22 -1.74
CA LEU A 59 -8.80 -3.63 -0.42
C LEU A 59 -8.29 -2.19 -0.39
N CYS A 60 -7.30 -1.84 -1.23
CA CYS A 60 -6.84 -0.47 -1.39
C CYS A 60 -7.96 0.42 -1.96
N LYS A 61 -8.63 -0.03 -3.03
CA LYS A 61 -9.78 0.68 -3.62
C LYS A 61 -10.95 0.80 -2.65
N LEU A 62 -11.25 -0.25 -1.88
CA LEU A 62 -12.30 -0.22 -0.86
C LEU A 62 -11.98 0.78 0.25
N ALA A 63 -10.73 0.82 0.71
CA ALA A 63 -10.29 1.81 1.69
C ALA A 63 -10.41 3.23 1.14
N ALA A 64 -9.94 3.49 -0.09
CA ALA A 64 -10.07 4.79 -0.75
C ALA A 64 -11.54 5.22 -0.89
N TYR A 65 -12.45 4.31 -1.25
CA TYR A 65 -13.88 4.57 -1.28
C TYR A 65 -14.39 5.06 0.08
N TRP A 66 -14.08 4.34 1.16
CA TRP A 66 -14.57 4.70 2.49
C TRP A 66 -13.91 5.97 3.04
N PHE A 67 -12.63 6.22 2.74
CA PHE A 67 -11.97 7.49 3.09
C PHE A 67 -12.56 8.70 2.36
N ASN A 68 -13.14 8.51 1.18
CA ASN A 68 -13.81 9.57 0.45
C ASN A 68 -15.29 9.73 0.87
N TYR A 69 -15.92 8.66 1.35
CA TYR A 69 -17.32 8.67 1.78
C TYR A 69 -17.51 9.26 3.18
N LEU A 70 -16.59 8.98 4.11
CA LEU A 70 -16.59 9.46 5.49
C LEU A 70 -15.94 10.84 5.60
#